data_AF-A0A427A7A8-F1
#
_entry.id   AF-A0A427A7A8-F1
#
_cell.length_a   1.000
_cell.length_b   1.000
_cell.length_c   1.000
_cell.angle_alpha   90.00
_cell.angle_beta   90.00
_cell.angle_gamma   90.00
#
_symmetry.space_group_name_H-M   'P 1'
#
loop_
_entity.id
_entity.type
_entity.pdbx_description
1 polymer ?
#
loop_
_entity_poly.entity_id
_entity_poly.type
_entity_poly.pdbx_seq_one_letter_code
_entity_poly.pdbx_strand_id
1 'polypeptide(L)' 'IVGDITKMETLSPEYFKGVKKVINAASVIISPKEGDTPDRAKYSQGIKFFEPEVLK' A
#
# COMPACT_ATOMS: atom_id res chain seq x y z
N ILE A 1 6.04 -11.06 -17.06
CA ILE A 1 7.08 -10.16 -16.51
C ILE A 1 6.61 -9.78 -15.11
N VAL A 2 7.40 -10.09 -14.08
CA VAL A 2 7.06 -9.77 -12.68
C VAL A 2 8.00 -8.63 -12.26
N GLY A 3 7.45 -7.54 -11.72
CA GLY A 3 8.21 -6.37 -11.29
C GLY A 3 7.70 -5.91 -9.92
N ASP A 4 8.61 -5.68 -9.00
CA ASP A 4 8.33 -5.19 -7.65
C ASP A 4 8.68 -3.71 -7.60
N ILE A 5 7.67 -2.86 -7.40
CA ILE A 5 7.88 -1.41 -7.38
C ILE A 5 8.78 -0.93 -6.24
N THR A 6 9.01 -1.77 -5.22
CA THR A 6 9.91 -1.47 -4.10
C THR A 6 11.37 -1.78 -4.42
N LYS A 7 11.64 -2.56 -5.49
CA LYS A 7 12.98 -2.99 -5.89
C LYS A 7 13.35 -2.37 -7.23
N MET A 8 14.26 -1.40 -7.17
CA MET A 8 14.74 -0.65 -8.35
C MET A 8 15.31 -1.57 -9.45
N GLU A 9 15.95 -2.67 -9.06
CA GLU A 9 16.49 -3.68 -9.99
C GLU A 9 15.43 -4.33 -10.91
N THR A 10 14.17 -4.34 -10.49
CA THR A 10 13.07 -4.92 -11.27
C THR A 10 12.37 -3.91 -12.20
N LEU A 11 12.70 -2.61 -12.06
CA LEU A 11 12.12 -1.51 -12.81
C LEU A 11 13.08 -0.98 -13.89
N SER A 12 13.63 -1.89 -14.71
CA SER A 12 14.53 -1.49 -15.80
C SER A 12 13.85 -0.51 -16.77
N PRO A 13 14.53 0.59 -17.18
CA PRO A 13 14.01 1.57 -18.14
C PRO A 13 13.55 0.95 -19.47
N GLU A 14 14.10 -0.22 -19.82
CA GLU A 14 13.71 -0.97 -21.02
C GLU A 14 12.23 -1.38 -21.01
N TYR A 15 11.67 -1.67 -19.83
CA TYR A 15 10.25 -2.01 -19.67
C TYR A 15 9.32 -0.81 -19.88
N PHE A 16 9.84 0.42 -19.85
CA PHE A 16 9.08 1.65 -20.03
C PHE A 16 9.23 2.26 -21.43
N LYS A 17 9.91 1.56 -22.35
CA LYS A 17 10.14 2.07 -23.71
C LYS A 17 8.82 2.22 -24.48
N GLY A 18 8.50 3.44 -24.90
CA GLY A 18 7.26 3.78 -25.62
C GLY A 18 6.08 4.17 -24.72
N VAL A 19 6.24 4.11 -23.40
CA VAL A 19 5.20 4.55 -22.45
C VAL A 19 5.19 6.08 -22.38
N LYS A 20 4.02 6.69 -22.63
CA LYS A 20 3.84 8.16 -22.57
C LYS A 20 3.43 8.68 -21.20
N LYS A 21 2.75 7.84 -20.40
CA LYS A 21 2.27 8.15 -19.05
C LYS A 21 2.28 6.88 -18.20
N VAL A 22 2.73 7.00 -16.96
CA VAL A 22 2.75 5.92 -15.97
C VAL A 22 1.77 6.29 -14.86
N ILE A 23 0.87 5.38 -14.49
CA ILE A 23 -0.02 5.53 -13.35
C ILE A 23 0.34 4.44 -12.35
N ASN A 24 0.75 4.83 -11.14
CA ASN A 24 1.05 3.89 -10.07
C ASN A 24 -0.22 3.67 -9.23
N ALA A 25 -0.74 2.45 -9.27
CA ALA A 25 -1.90 2.01 -8.49
C ALA A 25 -1.51 0.98 -7.40
N ALA A 26 -0.22 0.86 -7.08
CA ALA A 26 0.23 0.02 -5.99
C ALA A 26 -0.01 0.73 -4.65
N SER A 27 -0.55 -0.01 -3.70
CA SER A 27 -0.76 0.43 -2.32
C SER A 27 -0.35 -0.69 -1.38
N VAL A 28 0.13 -0.32 -0.20
CA VAL A 28 0.25 -1.25 0.92
C VAL A 28 -1.14 -1.54 1.49
N ILE A 29 -1.36 -2.76 1.96
CA ILE A 29 -2.54 -3.09 2.75
C ILE A 29 -2.21 -2.67 4.19
N ILE A 30 -2.93 -1.67 4.68
CA ILE A 30 -2.79 -1.18 6.05
C ILE A 30 -3.90 -1.81 6.87
N SER A 31 -3.51 -2.58 7.87
CA SER A 31 -4.41 -3.06 8.91
C SER A 31 -4.01 -2.47 10.25
N PRO A 32 -4.97 -2.12 11.13
CA PRO A 32 -4.64 -1.78 12.50
C PRO A 32 -4.06 -3.01 13.19
N LYS A 33 -3.07 -2.73 14.03
CA LYS A 33 -2.39 -3.71 14.87
C LYS A 33 -3.33 -4.39 15.88
N GLU A 34 -4.32 -3.67 16.37
CA GLU A 34 -5.38 -4.22 17.22
C GLU A 34 -6.60 -4.59 16.36
N GLY A 35 -6.97 -5.87 16.44
CA GLY A 35 -8.06 -6.47 15.67
C GLY A 35 -9.38 -5.72 15.79
N ASP A 36 -10.21 -5.89 14.76
CA ASP A 36 -11.56 -5.33 14.69
C ASP A 36 -12.36 -5.79 15.92
N THR A 37 -12.68 -4.87 16.82
CA THR A 37 -13.65 -5.12 17.89
C THR A 37 -15.04 -5.06 17.27
N PRO A 38 -16.03 -5.84 17.74
CA PRO A 38 -17.39 -5.87 17.18
C PRO A 38 -18.07 -4.49 17.07
N ASP A 39 -17.62 -3.54 17.91
CA ASP A 39 -18.11 -2.17 18.00
C ASP A 39 -17.63 -1.25 16.86
N ARG A 40 -16.72 -1.70 15.96
CA ARG A 40 -16.25 -0.92 14.81
C ARG A 40 -15.72 0.48 15.18
N ALA A 41 -15.18 0.64 16.40
CA ALA A 41 -14.64 1.91 16.90
C ALA A 41 -13.54 2.52 16.00
N LYS A 42 -12.91 1.68 15.17
CA LYS A 42 -11.93 2.01 14.14
C LYS A 42 -12.39 3.03 13.08
N TYR A 43 -13.69 3.13 12.78
CA TYR A 43 -14.23 4.07 11.80
C TYR A 43 -14.56 5.45 12.38
N SER A 44 -14.50 5.61 13.71
CA SER A 44 -14.65 6.91 14.37
C SER A 44 -13.31 7.65 14.41
N GLN A 45 -12.72 7.85 13.23
CA GLN A 45 -11.47 8.61 13.04
C GLN A 45 -11.70 10.06 13.46
N GLY A 46 -11.34 10.35 14.71
CA GLY A 46 -11.58 11.61 15.41
C GLY A 46 -11.43 11.50 16.93
N ILE A 47 -11.57 10.29 17.50
CA ILE A 47 -11.47 10.06 18.96
C ILE A 47 -10.23 9.23 19.34
N LYS A 48 -9.75 8.31 18.48
CA LYS A 48 -8.55 7.49 18.76
C LYS A 48 -7.76 7.19 17.50
N PHE A 49 -6.47 7.52 17.52
CA PHE A 49 -5.51 7.19 16.47
C PHE A 49 -4.96 5.78 16.73
N PHE A 50 -5.09 4.88 15.76
CA PHE A 50 -4.49 3.55 15.84
C PHE A 50 -3.19 3.58 15.04
N GLU A 51 -2.12 3.01 15.60
CA GLU A 51 -0.86 2.89 14.86
C GLU A 51 -1.05 1.94 13.68
N PRO A 52 -0.75 2.38 12.44
CA PRO A 52 -0.85 1.52 11.27
C PRO A 52 0.26 0.48 11.28
N GLU A 53 -0.06 -0.76 10.94
CA GLU A 53 0.93 -1.78 10.63
C GLU A 53 0.86 -2.16 9.14
N VAL A 54 2.03 -2.25 8.52
CA VAL A 54 2.15 -2.72 7.13
C VAL A 54 2.00 -4.23 7.14
N LEU A 55 0.92 -4.74 6.55
CA LEU A 55 0.82 -6.18 6.33
C LEU A 55 1.84 -6.59 5.27
N LYS A 56 2.69 -7.56 5.63
CA LYS A 56 3.76 -8.11 4.78
C LYS A 56 3.25 -9.25 3.92
#